data_AF-A0A938BV24-F1
#
_entry.id   AF-A0A938BV24-F1
#
_cell.length_a   1.000
_cell.length_b   1.000
_cell.length_c   1.000
_cell.angle_alpha   90.00
_cell.angle_beta   90.00
_cell.angle_gamma   90.00
#
_symmetry.space_group_name_H-M   'P 1'
#
loop_
_entity.id
_entity.type
_entity.pdbx_description
1 polymer ?
#
loop_
_entity_poly.entity_id
_entity_poly.type
_entity_poly.pdbx_seq_one_letter_code
_entity_poly.pdbx_strand_id
1 'polypeptide(L)'
;MDRITLTWRRPLDLLRDLRALGGHIHPGRAKHLRSRHWFSEAQVALEALRHPDGLLHLDIELILGHAWRAADRTAASDWQPIQLKMKAK
;
A
#
# COMPACT_ATOMS: atom_id res chain seq x y z
N MET A 1 14.15 6.86 10.73
CA MET A 1 13.80 6.33 9.40
C MET A 1 14.30 4.93 9.44
N ASP A 2 13.40 4.03 9.83
CA ASP A 2 13.77 2.76 10.42
C ASP A 2 13.67 1.69 9.34
N ARG A 3 14.72 0.88 9.22
CA ARG A 3 14.75 -0.24 8.27
C ARG A 3 14.65 -1.53 9.05
N ILE A 4 13.77 -2.41 8.59
CA ILE A 4 13.66 -3.77 9.13
C ILE A 4 13.91 -4.76 8.00
N THR A 5 14.66 -5.80 8.32
CA THR A 5 14.88 -6.94 7.43
C THR A 5 13.88 -8.02 7.78
N LEU A 6 13.05 -8.36 6.80
CA LEU A 6 12.13 -9.48 6.88
C LEU A 6 12.77 -10.70 6.21
N THR A 7 12.51 -11.88 6.76
CA THR A 7 13.08 -13.13 6.26
C THR A 7 12.05 -14.22 6.05
N TRP A 8 12.17 -14.99 4.97
CA TRP A 8 11.26 -16.10 4.66
C TRP A 8 12.01 -17.38 4.33
N ARG A 9 11.42 -18.51 4.69
CA ARG A 9 11.91 -19.84 4.32
C ARG A 9 11.47 -20.26 2.93
N ARG A 10 10.25 -19.89 2.51
CA ARG A 10 9.65 -20.33 1.24
C ARG A 10 9.34 -19.11 0.35
N PRO A 11 9.63 -19.16 -0.96
CA PRO A 11 9.28 -18.10 -1.90
C PRO A 11 7.79 -17.74 -1.89
N LEU A 12 6.94 -18.74 -1.71
CA LEU A 12 5.48 -18.54 -1.71
C LEU A 12 5.01 -17.68 -0.53
N ASP A 13 5.65 -17.81 0.65
CA ASP A 13 5.30 -17.01 1.82
C ASP A 13 5.67 -15.54 1.59
N LEU A 14 6.88 -15.29 1.06
CA LEU A 14 7.32 -13.95 0.65
C LEU A 14 6.33 -13.31 -0.33
N LEU A 15 5.96 -14.03 -1.40
CA LEU A 15 5.02 -13.51 -2.41
C LEU A 15 3.62 -13.24 -1.85
N ARG A 16 3.17 -14.06 -0.89
CA ARG A 16 1.88 -13.86 -0.21
C ARG A 16 1.90 -12.60 0.65
N ASP A 17 2.97 -12.39 1.40
CA ASP A 17 3.09 -11.24 2.29
C ASP A 17 3.27 -9.94 1.50
N LEU A 18 4.07 -9.95 0.43
CA LEU A 18 4.16 -8.80 -0.50
C LEU A 18 2.81 -8.45 -1.14
N ARG A 19 1.98 -9.46 -1.43
CA ARG A 19 0.61 -9.21 -1.90
C ARG A 19 -0.24 -8.52 -0.85
N ALA A 20 -0.12 -8.92 0.42
CA ALA A 20 -0.85 -8.32 1.52
C ALA A 20 -0.39 -6.88 1.83
N LEU A 21 0.90 -6.59 1.67
CA LEU A 21 1.50 -5.27 1.97
C LEU A 21 1.20 -4.18 0.93
N GLY A 22 0.54 -4.50 -0.18
CA GLY A 22 0.23 -3.51 -1.23
C GLY A 22 0.27 -4.05 -2.65
N GLY A 23 0.63 -5.33 -2.83
CA GLY A 23 0.59 -5.96 -4.14
C GLY A 23 1.69 -5.50 -5.09
N HIS A 24 1.52 -5.82 -6.37
CA HIS A 24 2.51 -5.53 -7.40
C HIS A 24 2.16 -4.20 -8.10
N ILE A 25 2.73 -3.09 -7.61
CA ILE A 25 2.48 -1.73 -8.13
C ILE A 25 3.50 -1.27 -9.19
N HIS A 26 4.37 -2.17 -9.66
CA HIS A 26 5.40 -1.84 -10.63
C HIS A 26 4.79 -1.28 -11.94
N PRO A 27 5.23 -0.12 -12.46
CA PRO A 27 4.67 0.48 -13.68
C PRO A 27 4.75 -0.45 -14.91
N GLY A 28 5.80 -1.27 -14.97
CA GLY A 28 5.99 -2.30 -16.00
C GLY A 28 5.25 -3.63 -15.74
N ARG A 29 4.26 -3.67 -14.83
CA ARG A 29 3.48 -4.88 -14.59
C ARG A 29 2.78 -5.30 -15.89
N ALA A 30 2.75 -6.61 -16.13
CA ALA A 30 1.99 -7.15 -17.25
C ALA A 30 0.52 -6.72 -17.20
N LYS A 31 -0.02 -6.31 -18.34
CA LYS A 31 -1.45 -5.96 -18.50
C LYS A 31 -2.37 -7.19 -18.57
N HIS A 32 -1.79 -8.37 -18.76
CA HIS A 32 -2.50 -9.64 -18.90
C HIS A 32 -2.13 -10.59 -17.76
N LEU A 33 -2.94 -11.64 -17.59
CA LEU A 33 -2.65 -12.71 -16.65
C LEU A 33 -1.36 -13.44 -17.06
N ARG A 34 -0.50 -13.74 -16.10
CA ARG A 34 0.69 -14.57 -16.31
C ARG A 34 0.32 -16.05 -16.27
N SER A 35 1.04 -16.87 -17.03
CA SER A 35 0.85 -18.32 -17.06
C SER A 35 1.34 -18.97 -15.76
N ARG A 36 0.92 -20.21 -15.52
CA ARG A 36 1.44 -21.05 -14.43
C ARG A 36 2.95 -21.31 -14.57
N HIS A 37 3.43 -21.47 -15.81
CA HIS A 37 4.85 -21.68 -16.08
C HIS A 37 5.68 -20.47 -15.64
N TRP A 38 5.25 -19.26 -15.99
CA TRP A 38 5.90 -18.03 -15.54
C TRP A 38 5.97 -17.94 -14.01
N PHE A 39 4.91 -18.37 -13.30
CA PHE A 39 4.92 -18.39 -11.84
C PHE A 39 5.95 -19.38 -11.28
N SER A 40 6.08 -20.56 -11.89
CA SER A 40 7.11 -21.54 -11.52
C SER A 40 8.52 -20.98 -11.74
N GLU A 41 8.76 -20.31 -12.88
CA GLU A 41 10.05 -19.67 -13.15
C GLU A 41 10.36 -18.57 -12.14
N ALA A 42 9.35 -17.76 -11.76
CA ALA A 42 9.52 -16.74 -10.74
C ALA A 42 9.87 -17.34 -9.37
N GLN A 43 9.30 -18.49 -9.00
CA GLN A 43 9.67 -19.19 -7.77
C GLN A 43 11.12 -19.70 -7.80
N VAL A 44 11.56 -20.27 -8.93
CA VAL A 44 12.96 -20.70 -9.11
C VAL A 44 13.92 -19.50 -9.05
N ALA A 45 13.57 -18.39 -9.68
CA ALA A 45 14.37 -17.17 -9.61
C ALA A 45 14.49 -16.65 -8.17
N LEU A 46 13.41 -16.71 -7.37
CA LEU A 46 13.47 -16.36 -5.96
C LEU A 46 14.36 -17.32 -5.16
N GLU A 47 14.31 -18.62 -5.43
CA GLU A 47 15.21 -19.60 -4.77
C GLU A 47 16.69 -19.28 -5.01
N ALA A 48 17.05 -18.77 -6.19
CA ALA A 48 18.42 -18.35 -6.50
C ALA A 48 18.88 -17.10 -5.72
N LEU A 49 17.97 -16.37 -5.07
CA LEU A 49 18.27 -15.16 -4.29
C LEU A 49 18.47 -15.46 -2.79
N ARG A 50 18.56 -16.72 -2.39
CA ARG A 50 18.81 -17.06 -0.98
C ARG A 50 20.13 -16.50 -0.49
N HIS A 51 20.11 -16.00 0.73
CA HIS A 51 21.31 -15.65 1.46
C HIS A 51 22.05 -16.91 1.94
N PRO A 52 23.31 -16.80 2.39
CA PRO A 52 24.10 -17.93 2.89
C PRO A 52 23.48 -18.67 4.09
N ASP A 53 22.59 -18.01 4.84
CA ASP A 53 21.80 -18.61 5.92
C ASP A 53 20.63 -19.48 5.42
N GLY A 54 20.44 -19.54 4.10
CA GLY A 54 19.39 -20.29 3.44
C GLY A 54 18.03 -19.60 3.47
N LEU A 55 17.93 -18.32 3.86
CA LEU A 55 16.68 -17.56 3.88
C LEU A 55 16.59 -16.57 2.72
N LEU A 56 15.37 -16.16 2.39
CA LEU A 56 15.12 -15.00 1.53
C LEU A 56 15.03 -13.77 2.42
N HIS A 57 15.75 -12.71 2.07
CA HIS A 57 15.79 -11.45 2.82
C HIS A 57 15.16 -10.32 2.01
N LEU A 58 14.40 -9.46 2.69
CA LEU A 58 13.89 -8.21 2.11
C LEU A 58 13.97 -7.10 3.14
N ASP A 59 14.72 -6.05 2.79
CA ASP A 59 14.76 -4.83 3.58
C ASP A 59 13.59 -3.94 3.20
N ILE A 60 12.81 -3.55 4.20
CA ILE A 60 11.75 -2.56 4.03
C ILE A 60 12.01 -1.35 4.91
N GLU A 61 11.57 -0.20 4.43
CA GLU A 61 11.61 1.04 5.16
C GLU A 61 10.26 1.28 5.84
N LEU A 62 10.28 1.48 7.15
CA LEU A 62 9.11 1.78 7.95
C LEU A 62 8.98 3.30 8.12
N ILE A 63 7.97 3.86 7.46
CA ILE A 63 7.60 5.27 7.57
C ILE A 63 6.39 5.37 8.51
N LEU A 64 6.65 5.70 9.79
CA LEU A 64 5.60 5.97 10.77
C LEU A 64 5.21 7.44 10.72
N GLY A 65 3.97 7.71 10.36
CA GLY A 65 3.38 9.05 10.39
C GLY A 65 2.35 9.15 11.52
N HIS A 66 2.45 10.21 12.31
CA HIS A 66 1.36 10.62 13.21
C HIS A 66 0.64 11.81 12.58
N ALA A 67 -0.70 11.76 12.57
CA ALA A 67 -1.52 12.86 12.14
C ALA A 67 -2.35 13.35 13.32
N TRP A 68 -2.34 14.65 13.56
CA TRP A 68 -3.28 15.31 14.47
C TRP A 68 -4.36 16.00 13.64
N ARG A 69 -5.61 15.68 13.95
CA ARG A 69 -6.77 16.37 13.39
C ARG A 69 -7.13 17.52 14.32
N ALA A 70 -7.27 18.73 13.76
CA ALA A 70 -7.81 19.86 14.50
C ALA A 70 -9.24 19.54 14.97
N ALA A 71 -9.65 20.11 16.10
CA ALA A 71 -11.04 20.01 16.55
C ALA A 71 -11.97 20.44 15.41
N ASP A 72 -13.09 19.72 15.25
CA ASP A 72 -14.09 20.09 14.26
C ASP A 72 -14.49 21.54 14.49
N ARG A 73 -14.35 22.37 13.45
CA ARG A 73 -14.88 23.73 13.49
C ARG A 73 -16.40 23.55 13.52
N THR A 74 -17.01 23.72 14.69
CA THR A 74 -18.47 23.83 14.79
C THR A 74 -18.90 24.81 13.70
N ALA A 75 -19.64 24.31 12.71
CA ALA A 75 -20.29 25.18 11.75
C ALA A 75 -21.09 26.18 12.60
N ALA A 76 -20.87 27.48 12.38
CA ALA A 76 -21.67 28.50 13.03
C ALA A 76 -23.13 28.13 12.77
N SER A 77 -23.87 27.79 13.83
CA SER A 77 -25.29 27.48 13.76
C SER A 77 -26.09 28.76 13.67
N ASP A 78 -25.73 29.62 12.72
CA ASP A 78 -26.46 30.85 12.44
C ASP A 78 -26.96 30.73 11.01
N TRP A 79 -28.04 29.98 10.83
CA TRP A 79 -28.95 30.24 9.73
C TRP A 79 -29.38 31.71 9.86
N GLN A 80 -28.74 32.60 9.11
CA GLN A 80 -29.19 33.98 8.99
C GLN A 80 -30.27 34.02 7.91
N PRO A 81 -31.55 34.32 8.25
CA PRO A 81 -32.58 34.46 7.23
C PRO A 81 -32.25 35.67 6.34
N ILE A 82 -32.04 35.41 5.05
CA ILE A 82 -31.89 36.46 4.05
C ILE A 82 -33.28 36.96 3.67
N GLN A 83 -33.58 38.22 4.00
CA GLN A 83 -34.88 38.83 3.70
C GLN A 83 -34.92 39.30 2.25
N LEU A 84 -35.59 38.55 1.37
CA LEU A 84 -35.76 38.91 -0.04
C LEU A 84 -36.95 39.88 -0.19
N LYS A 85 -36.68 41.15 -0.50
CA LYS A 85 -37.73 42.08 -0.94
C LYS A 85 -38.06 41.82 -2.41
N MET A 86 -39.14 41.11 -2.66
CA MET A 86 -39.68 40.99 -4.02
C MET A 86 -40.30 42.32 -4.45
N LYS A 87 -39.97 42.78 -5.65
CA LYS A 87 -40.70 43.89 -6.30
C LYS A 87 -41.93 43.31 -7.00
N ALA A 88 -43.11 43.82 -6.65
CA ALA A 88 -44.34 43.52 -7.38
C ALA A 88 -44.30 44.16 -8.78
N LYS A 89 -44.91 43.46 -9.75
CA LYS A 89 -44.95 43.79 -11.18
C LYS A 89 -45.80 45.01 -11.47
#